data_AF-A0A1E8YZY1-F1
#
_entry.id   AF-A0A1E8YZY1-F1
#
_cell.length_a   1.000
_cell.length_b   1.000
_cell.length_c   1.000
_cell.angle_alpha   90.00
_cell.angle_beta   90.00
_cell.angle_gamma   90.00
#
_symmetry.space_group_name_H-M   'P 1'
#
loop_
_entity.id
_entity.type
_entity.pdbx_description
1 polymer ?
#
loop_
_entity_poly.entity_id
_entity_poly.type
_entity_poly.pdbx_seq_one_letter_code
_entity_poly.pdbx_strand_id
1 'polypeptide(L)'
;MRNTAVVLGLSGPIICHLNHSYPDLKTLLVNFSGDSSKGKTTALSLAVSVAGEPNKGHQSLLRSWNGTSNANLGLLEGVYGIPIAFDELSANSTRNLDSLLYTLTEGVGRSRARSDGRLREVSTWSTTILSSGELDIFNRLSENTGLKMRVFNFRDIPWTESADQSEAIKACITANHGWLLSAFIEYLFTEDADIEHYFEEAIEALRDDSNLTITSERVFKKLAVITATANLLNDTEILEVDVKAIYDLVVSQENEANQTRDIGKQAHERLMQYLLANQSLISSGSRSKIGYIEGQTVCIYRDQLTKILKELDFEDARIVRKKWLESNVIVPSESDRVTTRKVIEGQRHISYRISIPDAYAEEGLRDVRPVGTSTYSLSSHPRLQSTLVDELHSNEENPTIETSEGFDLDDSDIDF
;
A
#
# COMPACT_ATOMS: atom_id res chain seq x y z
N MET A 1 10.47 -3.65 -20.05
CA MET A 1 10.49 -4.39 -18.75
C MET A 1 11.84 -5.03 -18.42
N ARG A 2 12.41 -5.88 -19.29
CA ARG A 2 13.58 -6.72 -18.93
C ARG A 2 14.82 -5.95 -18.41
N ASN A 3 15.05 -4.72 -18.84
CA ASN A 3 16.21 -3.91 -18.43
C ASN A 3 15.92 -2.95 -17.25
N THR A 4 14.67 -2.87 -16.77
CA THR A 4 14.29 -1.97 -15.68
C THR A 4 15.07 -2.29 -14.41
N ALA A 5 15.31 -3.57 -14.08
CA ALA A 5 16.09 -3.96 -12.91
C ALA A 5 17.52 -3.39 -12.94
N VAL A 6 18.17 -3.40 -14.11
CA VAL A 6 19.52 -2.85 -14.29
C VAL A 6 19.52 -1.33 -14.09
N VAL A 7 18.58 -0.63 -14.71
CA VAL A 7 18.41 0.83 -14.53
C VAL A 7 18.16 1.19 -13.07
N LEU A 8 17.34 0.42 -12.36
CA LEU A 8 17.13 0.61 -10.93
C LEU A 8 18.43 0.43 -10.13
N GLY A 9 19.26 -0.57 -10.48
CA GLY A 9 20.59 -0.76 -9.89
C GLY A 9 21.53 0.43 -10.10
N LEU A 10 21.50 1.03 -11.30
CA LEU A 10 22.34 2.16 -11.68
C LEU A 10 21.80 3.52 -11.22
N SER A 11 20.59 3.59 -10.68
CA SER A 11 20.01 4.87 -10.22
C SER A 11 20.62 5.40 -8.91
N GLY A 12 21.39 4.56 -8.20
CA GLY A 12 22.02 4.93 -6.92
C GLY A 12 22.90 6.18 -6.99
N PRO A 13 23.91 6.26 -7.89
CA PRO A 13 24.77 7.43 -8.02
C PRO A 13 24.00 8.68 -8.46
N ILE A 14 22.98 8.52 -9.31
CA ILE A 14 22.13 9.62 -9.79
C ILE A 14 21.39 10.27 -8.61
N ILE A 15 20.79 9.47 -7.72
CA ILE A 15 20.16 9.98 -6.50
C ILE A 15 21.17 10.67 -5.60
N CYS A 16 22.33 10.04 -5.39
CA CYS A 16 23.36 10.58 -4.52
C CYS A 16 23.87 11.95 -5.01
N HIS A 17 24.02 12.10 -6.33
CA HIS A 17 24.35 13.36 -6.97
C HIS A 17 23.24 14.40 -6.77
N LEU A 18 22.02 14.07 -7.19
CA LEU A 18 20.86 14.97 -7.15
C LEU A 18 20.45 15.40 -5.73
N ASN A 19 20.72 14.59 -4.70
CA ASN A 19 20.41 14.91 -3.30
C ASN A 19 21.02 16.26 -2.84
N HIS A 20 22.14 16.70 -3.42
CA HIS A 20 22.74 18.00 -3.13
C HIS A 20 21.84 19.17 -3.54
N SER A 21 21.23 19.08 -4.72
CA SER A 21 20.36 20.11 -5.32
C SER A 21 18.88 19.92 -4.94
N TYR A 22 18.50 18.69 -4.58
CA TYR A 22 17.13 18.31 -4.23
C TYR A 22 17.11 17.53 -2.90
N PRO A 23 17.14 18.22 -1.73
CA PRO A 23 17.24 17.59 -0.42
C PRO A 23 16.10 16.63 -0.02
N ASP A 24 14.97 16.69 -0.74
CA ASP A 24 13.84 15.77 -0.58
C ASP A 24 14.06 14.41 -1.28
N LEU A 25 15.11 14.29 -2.10
CA LEU A 25 15.47 13.12 -2.90
C LEU A 25 16.73 12.46 -2.34
N LYS A 26 16.61 11.86 -1.15
CA LYS A 26 17.76 11.24 -0.45
C LYS A 26 17.99 9.79 -0.85
N THR A 27 16.91 9.02 -0.88
CA THR A 27 16.94 7.58 -1.14
C THR A 27 15.73 7.19 -1.96
N LEU A 28 15.93 6.39 -3.00
CA LEU A 28 14.85 5.75 -3.73
C LEU A 28 14.60 4.37 -3.13
N LEU A 29 13.40 4.14 -2.59
CA LEU A 29 12.98 2.83 -2.13
C LEU A 29 11.98 2.25 -3.12
N VAL A 30 12.36 1.13 -3.74
CA VAL A 30 11.56 0.41 -4.71
C VAL A 30 11.21 -0.97 -4.17
N ASN A 31 9.94 -1.33 -4.20
CA ASN A 31 9.46 -2.65 -3.80
C ASN A 31 8.88 -3.42 -5.00
N PHE A 32 9.15 -4.71 -5.06
CA PHE A 32 8.56 -5.67 -6.00
C PHE A 32 7.57 -6.55 -5.24
N SER A 33 6.28 -6.41 -5.54
CA SER A 33 5.21 -7.23 -4.96
C SER A 33 4.51 -8.10 -5.98
N GLY A 34 3.84 -9.16 -5.52
CA GLY A 34 3.05 -10.07 -6.35
C GLY A 34 3.42 -11.53 -6.10
N ASP A 35 2.76 -12.43 -6.82
CA ASP A 35 2.89 -13.87 -6.57
C ASP A 35 4.32 -14.40 -6.63
N SER A 36 4.55 -15.50 -5.91
CA SER A 36 5.79 -16.25 -5.99
C SER A 36 6.10 -16.69 -7.43
N SER A 37 7.37 -16.97 -7.71
CA SER A 37 7.85 -17.46 -9.02
C SER A 37 7.73 -16.50 -10.22
N LYS A 38 7.41 -15.21 -10.01
CA LYS A 38 7.46 -14.16 -11.05
C LYS A 38 8.85 -13.53 -11.28
N GLY A 39 9.93 -14.15 -10.76
CA GLY A 39 11.31 -13.68 -10.97
C GLY A 39 11.77 -12.50 -10.10
N LYS A 40 11.02 -12.10 -9.07
CA LYS A 40 11.33 -10.94 -8.21
C LYS A 40 12.75 -10.99 -7.60
N THR A 41 13.11 -12.11 -6.97
CA THR A 41 14.45 -12.30 -6.39
C THR A 41 15.53 -12.27 -7.47
N THR A 42 15.27 -12.84 -8.65
CA THR A 42 16.18 -12.77 -9.80
C THR A 42 16.39 -11.35 -10.28
N ALA A 43 15.33 -10.53 -10.33
CA ALA A 43 15.44 -9.11 -10.64
C ALA A 43 16.23 -8.32 -9.59
N LEU A 44 16.02 -8.61 -8.29
CA LEU A 44 16.83 -8.03 -7.22
C LEU A 44 18.32 -8.37 -7.40
N SER A 45 18.65 -9.66 -7.60
CA SER A 45 20.01 -10.09 -7.88
C SER A 45 20.61 -9.40 -9.09
N LEU A 46 19.85 -9.31 -10.20
CA LEU A 46 20.29 -8.63 -11.42
C LEU A 46 20.56 -7.14 -11.15
N ALA A 47 19.68 -6.46 -10.44
CA ALA A 47 19.82 -5.04 -10.12
C ALA A 47 21.08 -4.75 -9.30
N VAL A 48 21.41 -5.57 -8.31
CA VAL A 48 22.62 -5.34 -7.50
C VAL A 48 23.90 -5.88 -8.16
N SER A 49 23.78 -6.80 -9.12
CA SER A 49 24.93 -7.35 -9.86
C SER A 49 25.71 -6.29 -10.64
N VAL A 50 25.10 -5.14 -10.93
CA VAL A 50 25.78 -4.01 -11.56
C VAL A 50 26.95 -3.53 -10.73
N ALA A 51 26.88 -3.68 -9.41
CA ALA A 51 27.81 -3.09 -8.44
C ALA A 51 28.63 -4.11 -7.66
N GLY A 52 28.14 -5.34 -7.45
CA GLY A 52 28.85 -6.33 -6.64
C GLY A 52 28.11 -7.65 -6.47
N GLU A 53 28.52 -8.42 -5.46
CA GLU A 53 28.03 -9.79 -5.21
C GLU A 53 26.48 -9.86 -5.13
N PRO A 54 25.81 -10.55 -6.08
CA PRO A 54 24.36 -10.58 -6.17
C PRO A 54 23.68 -11.73 -5.43
N ASN A 55 24.44 -12.66 -4.84
CA ASN A 55 23.89 -13.79 -4.08
C ASN A 55 23.82 -13.49 -2.58
N LYS A 56 22.83 -14.04 -1.88
CA LYS A 56 22.73 -13.90 -0.43
C LYS A 56 23.95 -14.53 0.25
N GLY A 57 24.62 -13.77 1.14
CA GLY A 57 25.82 -14.26 1.82
C GLY A 57 26.52 -13.19 2.64
N HIS A 58 27.69 -13.49 3.19
CA HIS A 58 28.51 -12.47 3.86
C HIS A 58 28.99 -11.43 2.83
N GLN A 59 29.00 -10.12 3.16
CA GLN A 59 29.47 -9.03 2.27
C GLN A 59 28.78 -8.89 0.90
N SER A 60 27.59 -9.47 0.72
CA SER A 60 26.75 -9.27 -0.48
C SER A 60 25.91 -7.98 -0.53
N LEU A 61 25.47 -7.58 -1.72
CA LEU A 61 24.49 -6.49 -1.91
C LEU A 61 23.03 -6.98 -1.87
N LEU A 62 22.81 -8.29 -1.98
CA LEU A 62 21.51 -8.93 -1.76
C LEU A 62 21.42 -9.49 -0.34
N ARG A 63 20.45 -8.98 0.41
CA ARG A 63 20.20 -9.30 1.82
C ARG A 63 18.82 -9.90 1.98
N SER A 64 18.58 -10.55 3.11
CA SER A 64 17.22 -10.89 3.52
C SER A 64 16.68 -9.79 4.43
N TRP A 65 15.37 -9.56 4.37
CA TRP A 65 14.66 -8.77 5.39
C TRP A 65 14.65 -9.40 6.79
N ASN A 66 15.06 -10.67 6.92
CA ASN A 66 15.23 -11.38 8.20
C ASN A 66 16.32 -10.75 9.05
N GLY A 67 15.94 -9.77 9.85
CA GLY A 67 16.83 -9.01 10.71
C GLY A 67 16.07 -7.95 11.51
N THR A 68 16.70 -7.46 12.57
CA THR A 68 16.13 -6.32 13.33
C THR A 68 16.23 -5.04 12.51
N SER A 69 15.39 -4.05 12.81
CA SER A 69 15.45 -2.74 12.14
C SER A 69 16.83 -2.10 12.23
N ASN A 70 17.50 -2.22 13.38
CA ASN A 70 18.86 -1.68 13.56
C ASN A 70 19.90 -2.42 12.71
N ALA A 71 19.76 -3.74 12.53
CA ALA A 71 20.64 -4.51 11.67
C ALA A 71 20.47 -4.08 10.20
N ASN A 72 19.22 -3.97 9.73
CA ASN A 72 18.94 -3.56 8.35
C ASN A 72 19.42 -2.13 8.07
N LEU A 73 19.25 -1.21 9.02
CA LEU A 73 19.77 0.16 8.90
C LEU A 73 21.31 0.22 8.96
N GLY A 74 21.93 -0.61 9.81
CA GLY A 74 23.39 -0.68 9.92
C GLY A 74 24.08 -1.17 8.64
N LEU A 75 23.38 -1.95 7.80
CA LEU A 75 23.88 -2.36 6.48
C LEU A 75 23.94 -1.22 5.47
N LEU A 76 23.23 -0.11 5.71
CA LEU A 76 23.18 1.06 4.84
C LEU A 76 24.12 2.16 5.30
N GLU A 77 24.65 2.10 6.52
CA GLU A 77 25.53 3.14 7.05
C GLU A 77 26.74 3.38 6.14
N GLY A 78 26.88 4.60 5.64
CA GLY A 78 27.97 4.98 4.74
C GLY A 78 27.79 4.54 3.29
N VAL A 79 26.61 4.04 2.91
CA VAL A 79 26.33 3.61 1.53
C VAL A 79 25.86 4.81 0.70
N TYR A 80 26.68 5.16 -0.28
CA TYR A 80 26.43 6.25 -1.23
C TYR A 80 26.56 5.73 -2.65
N GLY A 81 25.49 5.82 -3.43
CA GLY A 81 25.46 5.41 -4.83
C GLY A 81 25.45 3.90 -5.12
N ILE A 82 25.75 3.03 -4.15
CA ILE A 82 25.76 1.58 -4.34
C ILE A 82 24.37 0.98 -4.05
N PRO A 83 23.72 0.27 -4.99
CA PRO A 83 22.40 -0.31 -4.77
C PRO A 83 22.47 -1.44 -3.73
N ILE A 84 21.44 -1.51 -2.87
CA ILE A 84 21.26 -2.60 -1.90
C ILE A 84 19.86 -3.17 -2.02
N ALA A 85 19.75 -4.50 -2.01
CA ALA A 85 18.47 -5.20 -2.10
C ALA A 85 18.16 -6.00 -0.83
N PHE A 86 16.90 -5.98 -0.41
CA PHE A 86 16.36 -6.78 0.68
C PHE A 86 15.25 -7.70 0.15
N ASP A 87 15.49 -9.00 0.18
CA ASP A 87 14.56 -10.01 -0.32
C ASP A 87 13.66 -10.55 0.81
N GLU A 88 12.41 -10.83 0.44
CA GLU A 88 11.39 -11.47 1.26
C GLU A 88 10.93 -10.65 2.48
N LEU A 89 10.20 -9.56 2.24
CA LEU A 89 9.68 -8.67 3.28
C LEU A 89 8.82 -9.39 4.33
N SER A 90 8.19 -10.52 3.98
CA SER A 90 7.41 -11.32 4.94
C SER A 90 8.27 -11.86 6.09
N ALA A 91 9.57 -12.10 5.85
CA ALA A 91 10.53 -12.53 6.87
C ALA A 91 10.92 -11.40 7.85
N ASN A 92 10.47 -10.16 7.62
CA ASN A 92 10.73 -9.07 8.53
C ASN A 92 9.84 -9.15 9.78
N SER A 93 10.47 -9.27 10.95
CA SER A 93 9.82 -9.35 12.26
C SER A 93 9.65 -7.98 12.95
N THR A 94 9.92 -6.86 12.25
CA THR A 94 9.81 -5.53 12.85
C THR A 94 8.36 -5.20 13.18
N ARG A 95 8.11 -4.84 14.45
CA ARG A 95 6.77 -4.43 14.93
C ARG A 95 6.24 -3.16 14.26
N ASN A 96 7.10 -2.24 13.86
CA ASN A 96 6.75 -0.97 13.22
C ASN A 96 7.49 -0.81 11.89
N LEU A 97 6.93 -1.40 10.83
CA LEU A 97 7.48 -1.31 9.47
C LEU A 97 7.48 0.15 8.96
N ASP A 98 6.45 0.92 9.30
CA ASP A 98 6.33 2.33 8.90
C ASP A 98 7.54 3.17 9.32
N SER A 99 7.95 3.06 10.58
CA SER A 99 9.12 3.77 11.10
C SER A 99 10.40 3.32 10.40
N LEU A 100 10.52 2.03 10.05
CA LEU A 100 11.68 1.51 9.35
C LEU A 100 11.74 2.08 7.93
N LEU A 101 10.66 1.99 7.15
CA LEU A 101 10.61 2.52 5.78
C LEU A 101 10.79 4.05 5.75
N TYR A 102 10.23 4.76 6.73
CA TYR A 102 10.46 6.20 6.85
C TYR A 102 11.94 6.51 7.06
N THR A 103 12.62 5.77 7.95
CA THR A 103 14.06 5.97 8.21
C THR A 103 14.89 5.62 6.97
N LEU A 104 14.58 4.51 6.29
CA LEU A 104 15.26 4.08 5.06
C LEU A 104 15.20 5.16 3.98
N THR A 105 14.00 5.70 3.73
CA THR A 105 13.76 6.73 2.71
C THR A 105 14.30 8.10 3.09
N GLU A 106 14.47 8.38 4.38
CA GLU A 106 15.06 9.62 4.88
C GLU A 106 16.60 9.62 4.81
N GLY A 107 17.26 8.48 4.62
CA GLY A 107 18.73 8.44 4.46
C GLY A 107 19.52 8.76 5.74
N VAL A 108 18.85 8.85 6.89
CA VAL A 108 19.45 9.31 8.14
C VAL A 108 19.03 8.39 9.29
N GLY A 109 20.02 7.83 9.98
CA GLY A 109 19.85 7.01 11.17
C GLY A 109 19.43 7.83 12.40
N ARG A 110 19.10 7.15 13.50
CA ARG A 110 18.70 7.82 14.74
C ARG A 110 19.92 8.40 15.46
N SER A 111 19.86 9.69 15.81
CA SER A 111 20.84 10.34 16.67
C SER A 111 20.93 9.66 18.03
N ARG A 112 22.16 9.52 18.55
CA ARG A 112 22.41 8.96 19.88
C ARG A 112 23.37 9.87 20.65
N ALA A 113 23.09 10.11 21.93
CA ALA A 113 24.04 10.78 22.81
C ALA A 113 25.18 9.82 23.20
N ARG A 114 26.38 10.38 23.38
CA ARG A 114 27.50 9.75 24.05
C ARG A 114 27.31 9.86 25.57
N SER A 115 28.05 9.06 26.32
CA SER A 115 28.05 9.09 27.79
C SER A 115 28.51 10.44 28.38
N ASP A 116 29.25 11.23 27.59
CA ASP A 116 29.69 12.59 27.93
C ASP A 116 28.68 13.68 27.55
N GLY A 117 27.48 13.31 27.09
CA GLY A 117 26.41 14.22 26.68
C GLY A 117 26.55 14.82 25.28
N ARG A 118 27.63 14.52 24.54
CA ARG A 118 27.78 14.98 23.14
C ARG A 118 26.98 14.08 22.19
N LEU A 119 26.55 14.60 21.05
CA LEU A 119 25.92 13.76 20.02
C LEU A 119 26.99 12.86 19.36
N ARG A 120 26.65 11.58 19.13
CA ARG A 120 27.39 10.73 18.19
C ARG A 120 27.13 11.22 16.76
N GLU A 121 28.10 10.96 15.90
CA GLU A 121 27.92 11.12 14.46
C GLU A 121 26.72 10.29 14.01
N VAL A 122 25.88 10.90 13.17
CA VAL A 122 24.64 10.28 12.72
C VAL A 122 24.95 9.48 11.46
N SER A 123 24.66 8.19 11.50
CA SER A 123 24.77 7.29 10.35
C SER A 123 23.89 7.81 9.21
N THR A 124 24.44 7.90 8.01
CA THR A 124 23.77 8.46 6.83
C THR A 124 24.03 7.63 5.59
N TRP A 125 23.11 7.70 4.63
CA TRP A 125 23.18 7.02 3.34
C TRP A 125 22.35 7.73 2.27
N SER A 126 22.71 7.51 1.01
CA SER A 126 21.97 8.03 -0.15
C SER A 126 22.17 7.10 -1.34
N THR A 127 21.15 6.30 -1.64
CA THR A 127 21.24 5.25 -2.67
C THR A 127 19.85 4.78 -3.12
N THR A 128 19.81 3.79 -4.02
CA THR A 128 18.63 3.01 -4.34
C THR A 128 18.57 1.76 -3.47
N ILE A 129 17.47 1.61 -2.75
CA ILE A 129 17.14 0.44 -1.95
C ILE A 129 16.04 -0.32 -2.69
N LEU A 130 16.29 -1.60 -2.93
CA LEU A 130 15.34 -2.50 -3.57
C LEU A 130 14.78 -3.48 -2.54
N SER A 131 13.52 -3.84 -2.70
CA SER A 131 12.81 -4.75 -1.80
C SER A 131 11.94 -5.71 -2.60
N SER A 132 11.71 -6.92 -2.08
CA SER A 132 10.68 -7.82 -2.59
C SER A 132 9.77 -8.34 -1.48
N GLY A 133 8.55 -8.73 -1.85
CA GLY A 133 7.63 -9.48 -0.99
C GLY A 133 6.48 -10.08 -1.80
N GLU A 134 5.73 -11.01 -1.21
CA GLU A 134 4.54 -11.56 -1.87
C GLU A 134 3.36 -10.59 -1.83
N LEU A 135 3.12 -9.99 -0.66
CA LEU A 135 2.05 -9.02 -0.46
C LEU A 135 2.49 -7.62 -0.91
N ASP A 136 1.52 -6.83 -1.37
CA ASP A 136 1.70 -5.39 -1.59
C ASP A 136 2.21 -4.75 -0.29
N ILE A 137 3.33 -4.03 -0.38
CA ILE A 137 3.95 -3.37 0.77
C ILE A 137 2.97 -2.39 1.43
N PHE A 138 2.09 -1.75 0.66
CA PHE A 138 1.11 -0.80 1.19
C PHE A 138 0.05 -1.44 2.06
N ASN A 139 -0.22 -2.74 1.92
CA ASN A 139 -1.13 -3.48 2.80
C ASN A 139 -0.56 -3.70 4.21
N ARG A 140 0.75 -3.54 4.39
CA ARG A 140 1.43 -3.67 5.68
C ARG A 140 1.73 -2.32 6.35
N LEU A 141 1.39 -1.21 5.70
CA LEU A 141 1.61 0.14 6.22
C LEU A 141 0.31 0.70 6.77
N SER A 142 0.42 1.61 7.75
CA SER A 142 -0.72 2.44 8.15
C SER A 142 -1.23 3.29 6.97
N GLU A 143 -2.41 3.89 7.12
CA GLU A 143 -2.99 4.82 6.13
C GLU A 143 -2.27 6.19 6.05
N ASN A 144 -0.96 6.19 6.30
CA ASN A 144 -0.10 7.36 6.14
C ASN A 144 0.27 7.58 4.67
N THR A 145 -0.50 8.43 3.99
CA THR A 145 -0.26 8.80 2.59
C THR A 145 1.16 9.33 2.36
N GLY A 146 1.75 10.05 3.32
CA GLY A 146 3.10 10.60 3.19
C GLY A 146 4.18 9.54 3.05
N LEU A 147 4.05 8.42 3.78
CA LEU A 147 4.95 7.27 3.66
C LEU A 147 4.68 6.47 2.39
N LYS A 148 3.42 6.26 2.00
CA LYS A 148 3.10 5.52 0.77
C LYS A 148 3.71 6.21 -0.47
N MET A 149 3.75 7.55 -0.49
CA MET A 149 4.43 8.35 -1.53
C MET A 149 5.97 8.27 -1.48
N ARG A 150 6.53 7.72 -0.39
CA ARG A 150 7.96 7.51 -0.23
C ARG A 150 8.46 6.21 -0.87
N VAL A 151 7.58 5.26 -1.13
CA VAL A 151 7.91 3.94 -1.67
C VAL A 151 7.34 3.82 -3.08
N PHE A 152 8.17 3.44 -4.04
CA PHE A 152 7.69 3.08 -5.36
C PHE A 152 7.43 1.58 -5.41
N ASN A 153 6.25 1.13 -5.84
CA ASN A 153 5.86 -0.27 -5.79
C ASN A 153 5.58 -0.79 -7.20
N PHE A 154 6.36 -1.76 -7.66
CA PHE A 154 6.04 -2.56 -8.84
C PHE A 154 5.21 -3.77 -8.39
N ARG A 155 3.95 -3.79 -8.80
CA ARG A 155 2.99 -4.83 -8.47
C ARG A 155 2.76 -5.75 -9.65
N ASP A 156 2.83 -7.05 -9.37
CA ASP A 156 2.45 -8.14 -10.28
C ASP A 156 3.18 -8.15 -11.63
N ILE A 157 4.39 -7.60 -11.66
CA ILE A 157 5.27 -7.61 -12.83
C ILE A 157 5.95 -8.98 -13.00
N PRO A 158 5.84 -9.61 -14.18
CA PRO A 158 6.65 -10.78 -14.53
C PRO A 158 8.07 -10.31 -14.88
N TRP A 159 9.00 -10.45 -13.94
CA TRP A 159 10.41 -10.05 -14.13
C TRP A 159 11.19 -11.04 -14.98
N THR A 160 10.75 -12.30 -15.00
CA THR A 160 11.29 -13.36 -15.83
C THR A 160 10.17 -14.08 -16.55
N GLU A 161 10.42 -14.51 -17.78
CA GLU A 161 9.44 -15.20 -18.62
C GLU A 161 9.31 -16.68 -18.29
N SER A 162 10.39 -17.26 -17.75
CA SER A 162 10.42 -18.67 -17.37
C SER A 162 11.41 -18.93 -16.24
N ALA A 163 11.27 -20.08 -15.60
CA ALA A 163 12.24 -20.57 -14.61
C ALA A 163 13.64 -20.74 -15.24
N ASP A 164 13.72 -21.26 -16.47
CA ASP A 164 14.99 -21.44 -17.19
C ASP A 164 15.70 -20.11 -17.43
N GLN A 165 14.96 -19.07 -17.85
CA GLN A 165 15.52 -17.73 -18.01
C GLN A 165 16.00 -17.18 -16.66
N SER A 166 15.22 -17.40 -15.59
CA SER A 166 15.60 -16.98 -14.24
C SER A 166 16.94 -17.62 -13.80
N GLU A 167 17.10 -18.93 -13.99
CA GLU A 167 18.33 -19.63 -13.64
C GLU A 167 19.51 -19.24 -14.53
N ALA A 168 19.27 -19.00 -15.83
CA ALA A 168 20.30 -18.49 -16.74
C ALA A 168 20.80 -17.10 -16.31
N ILE A 169 19.90 -16.20 -15.91
CA ILE A 169 20.28 -14.88 -15.38
C ILE A 169 21.12 -15.04 -14.12
N LYS A 170 20.67 -15.83 -13.14
CA LYS A 170 21.41 -16.06 -11.88
C LYS A 170 22.80 -16.63 -12.12
N ALA A 171 22.95 -17.60 -13.01
CA ALA A 171 24.23 -18.19 -13.35
C ALA A 171 25.17 -17.15 -13.97
N CYS A 172 24.66 -16.33 -14.90
CA CYS A 172 25.44 -15.28 -15.56
C CYS A 172 25.96 -14.24 -14.57
N ILE A 173 25.07 -13.68 -13.74
CA ILE A 173 25.46 -12.61 -12.79
C ILE A 173 26.31 -13.12 -11.62
N THR A 174 26.15 -14.39 -11.24
CA THR A 174 27.04 -15.00 -10.24
C THR A 174 28.47 -15.06 -10.76
N ALA A 175 28.66 -15.42 -12.03
CA ALA A 175 29.97 -15.45 -12.65
C ALA A 175 30.50 -14.05 -13.05
N ASN A 176 29.60 -13.08 -13.30
CA ASN A 176 29.94 -11.78 -13.86
C ASN A 176 29.16 -10.66 -13.15
N HIS A 177 29.76 -10.00 -12.17
CA HIS A 177 29.15 -8.88 -11.44
C HIS A 177 30.18 -7.81 -11.07
N GLY A 178 29.69 -6.60 -10.76
CA GLY A 178 30.51 -5.46 -10.29
C GLY A 178 31.11 -4.58 -11.37
N TRP A 179 30.84 -4.87 -12.65
CA TRP A 179 31.47 -4.17 -13.78
C TRP A 179 30.68 -2.95 -14.26
N LEU A 180 29.36 -3.09 -14.38
CA LEU A 180 28.54 -2.11 -15.08
C LEU A 180 28.46 -0.77 -14.34
N LEU A 181 28.36 -0.79 -13.01
CA LEU A 181 28.33 0.45 -12.22
C LEU A 181 29.63 1.24 -12.36
N SER A 182 30.79 0.57 -12.38
CA SER A 182 32.08 1.24 -12.55
C SER A 182 32.15 1.97 -13.88
N ALA A 183 31.80 1.29 -14.97
CA ALA A 183 31.81 1.88 -16.30
C ALA A 183 30.77 3.01 -16.46
N PHE A 184 29.59 2.85 -15.85
CA PHE A 184 28.58 3.91 -15.81
C PHE A 184 29.09 5.14 -15.04
N ILE A 185 29.73 4.95 -13.88
CA ILE A 185 30.32 6.04 -13.11
C ILE A 185 31.42 6.76 -13.91
N GLU A 186 32.29 6.03 -14.63
CA GLU A 186 33.31 6.64 -15.49
C GLU A 186 32.69 7.60 -16.51
N TYR A 187 31.56 7.22 -17.13
CA TYR A 187 30.79 8.12 -17.99
C TYR A 187 30.23 9.33 -17.24
N LEU A 188 29.66 9.15 -16.04
CA LEU A 188 29.10 10.26 -15.24
C LEU A 188 30.12 11.34 -14.85
N PHE A 189 31.41 11.06 -14.93
CA PHE A 189 32.48 12.04 -14.68
C PHE A 189 32.96 12.77 -15.95
N THR A 190 32.39 12.46 -17.12
CA THR A 190 32.71 13.14 -18.39
C THR A 190 31.90 14.42 -18.56
N GLU A 191 32.33 15.30 -19.46
CA GLU A 191 31.58 16.54 -19.78
C GLU A 191 30.27 16.27 -20.53
N ASP A 192 30.14 15.08 -21.14
CA ASP A 192 28.94 14.68 -21.89
C ASP A 192 27.79 14.24 -20.96
N ALA A 193 28.08 13.86 -19.72
CA ALA A 193 27.09 13.39 -18.76
C ALA A 193 26.40 14.54 -18.00
N ASP A 194 25.31 15.06 -18.55
CA ASP A 194 24.50 16.10 -17.91
C ASP A 194 23.33 15.50 -17.10
N ILE A 195 23.61 15.13 -15.85
CA ILE A 195 22.63 14.48 -14.96
C ILE A 195 21.44 15.42 -14.69
N GLU A 196 21.69 16.68 -14.42
CA GLU A 196 20.68 17.71 -14.16
C GLU A 196 19.76 17.90 -15.37
N HIS A 197 20.31 18.01 -16.57
CA HIS A 197 19.51 18.17 -17.78
C HIS A 197 18.54 17.01 -18.00
N TYR A 198 19.04 15.77 -17.98
CA TYR A 198 18.18 14.60 -18.15
C TYR A 198 17.13 14.45 -17.06
N PHE A 199 17.47 14.86 -15.83
CA PHE A 199 16.53 14.85 -14.72
C PHE A 199 15.42 15.88 -14.89
N GLU A 200 15.76 17.11 -15.27
CA GLU A 200 14.81 18.20 -15.50
C GLU A 200 13.90 17.90 -16.69
N GLU A 201 14.45 17.41 -17.80
CA GLU A 201 13.68 16.97 -18.98
C GLU A 201 12.67 15.88 -18.60
N ALA A 202 13.10 14.88 -17.81
CA ALA A 202 12.21 13.84 -17.33
C ALA A 202 11.10 14.37 -16.41
N ILE A 203 11.37 15.39 -15.58
CA ILE A 203 10.33 16.06 -14.77
C ILE A 203 9.32 16.79 -15.66
N GLU A 204 9.78 17.52 -16.67
CA GLU A 204 8.91 18.23 -17.60
C GLU A 204 7.99 17.27 -18.35
N ALA A 205 8.55 16.18 -18.88
CA ALA A 205 7.78 15.14 -19.54
C ALA A 205 6.68 14.55 -18.61
N LEU A 206 7.01 14.28 -17.35
CA LEU A 206 6.05 13.76 -16.36
C LEU A 206 4.96 14.78 -16.00
N ARG A 207 5.28 16.08 -15.98
CA ARG A 207 4.30 17.15 -15.71
C ARG A 207 3.31 17.34 -16.85
N ASP A 208 3.77 17.15 -18.08
CA ASP A 208 2.95 17.28 -19.28
C ASP A 208 2.17 16.00 -19.63
N ASP A 209 2.46 14.88 -18.97
CA ASP A 209 1.77 13.62 -19.20
C ASP A 209 0.36 13.62 -18.59
N SER A 210 -0.62 13.87 -19.46
CA SER A 210 -2.04 13.81 -19.12
C SER A 210 -2.53 12.46 -18.56
N ASN A 211 -1.77 11.37 -18.72
CA ASN A 211 -2.12 10.07 -18.15
C ASN A 211 -1.73 9.94 -16.67
N LEU A 212 -0.84 10.79 -16.16
CA LEU A 212 -0.48 10.78 -14.74
C LEU A 212 -1.58 11.43 -13.89
N THR A 213 -2.23 10.60 -13.08
CA THR A 213 -3.30 11.03 -12.18
C THR A 213 -2.77 11.72 -10.91
N ILE A 214 -1.47 11.61 -10.65
CA ILE A 214 -0.82 12.12 -9.45
C ILE A 214 -0.04 13.40 -9.78
N THR A 215 -0.20 14.43 -8.96
CA THR A 215 0.44 15.74 -9.18
C THR A 215 1.51 16.06 -8.13
N SER A 216 2.04 15.03 -7.49
CA SER A 216 3.02 15.18 -6.41
C SER A 216 4.42 15.34 -6.97
N GLU A 217 5.04 16.50 -6.75
CA GLU A 217 6.43 16.77 -7.08
C GLU A 217 7.39 15.71 -6.52
N ARG A 218 7.11 15.15 -5.33
CA ARG A 218 7.93 14.09 -4.74
C ARG A 218 7.90 12.80 -5.56
N VAL A 219 6.78 12.52 -6.21
CA VAL A 219 6.64 11.33 -7.06
C VAL A 219 7.30 11.58 -8.40
N PHE A 220 7.06 12.74 -9.02
CA PHE A 220 7.71 13.12 -10.28
C PHE A 220 9.22 13.03 -10.18
N LYS A 221 9.84 13.60 -9.15
CA LYS A 221 11.29 13.50 -8.93
C LYS A 221 11.79 12.06 -8.88
N LYS A 222 11.03 11.12 -8.32
CA LYS A 222 11.47 9.71 -8.25
C LYS A 222 11.37 8.99 -9.57
N LEU A 223 10.28 9.21 -10.30
CA LEU A 223 10.09 8.64 -11.64
C LEU A 223 11.11 9.23 -12.62
N ALA A 224 11.42 10.53 -12.47
CA ALA A 224 12.42 11.23 -13.25
C ALA A 224 13.82 10.63 -13.06
N VAL A 225 14.22 10.28 -11.82
CA VAL A 225 15.50 9.57 -11.58
C VAL A 225 15.60 8.30 -12.43
N ILE A 226 14.54 7.48 -12.46
CA ILE A 226 14.56 6.20 -13.18
C ILE A 226 14.70 6.44 -14.69
N THR A 227 13.97 7.40 -15.23
CA THR A 227 13.98 7.73 -16.66
C THR A 227 15.30 8.40 -17.07
N ALA A 228 15.80 9.35 -16.28
CA ALA A 228 17.09 9.99 -16.49
C ALA A 228 18.24 8.97 -16.45
N THR A 229 18.20 8.02 -15.50
CA THR A 229 19.19 6.94 -15.44
C THR A 229 19.17 6.09 -16.71
N ALA A 230 18.00 5.82 -17.28
CA ALA A 230 17.88 5.06 -18.53
C ALA A 230 18.46 5.80 -19.74
N ASN A 231 18.20 7.11 -19.85
CA ASN A 231 18.79 7.95 -20.91
C ASN A 231 20.32 8.01 -20.79
N LEU A 232 20.83 8.34 -19.60
CA LEU A 232 22.27 8.37 -19.33
C LEU A 232 22.93 7.02 -19.62
N LEU A 233 22.27 5.90 -19.33
CA LEU A 233 22.79 4.57 -19.64
C LEU A 233 22.90 4.36 -21.15
N ASN A 234 21.92 4.80 -21.95
CA ASN A 234 21.97 4.69 -23.40
C ASN A 234 23.13 5.47 -24.00
N ASP A 235 23.41 6.68 -23.48
CA ASP A 235 24.53 7.50 -23.95
C ASP A 235 25.90 6.84 -23.74
N THR A 236 26.01 5.94 -22.77
CA THR A 236 27.26 5.19 -22.57
C THR A 236 27.58 4.22 -23.71
N GLU A 237 26.58 3.85 -24.51
CA GLU A 237 26.63 2.79 -25.53
C GLU A 237 27.03 1.40 -24.97
N ILE A 238 27.13 1.23 -23.64
CA ILE A 238 27.52 -0.03 -22.99
C ILE A 238 26.34 -1.02 -23.03
N LEU A 239 25.13 -0.54 -22.77
CA LEU A 239 23.92 -1.35 -22.72
C LEU A 239 22.72 -0.52 -23.17
N GLU A 240 22.14 -0.89 -24.31
CA GLU A 240 20.92 -0.26 -24.81
C GLU A 240 19.69 -0.68 -23.99
N VAL A 241 18.88 0.30 -23.62
CA VAL A 241 17.61 0.12 -22.92
C VAL A 241 16.49 0.90 -23.60
N ASP A 242 15.31 0.30 -23.62
CA ASP A 242 14.09 0.95 -24.11
C ASP A 242 13.55 1.92 -23.05
N VAL A 243 13.98 3.17 -23.14
CA VAL A 243 13.60 4.24 -22.20
C VAL A 243 12.10 4.43 -22.17
N LYS A 244 11.42 4.38 -23.33
CA LYS A 244 9.98 4.56 -23.42
C LYS A 244 9.23 3.44 -22.71
N ALA A 245 9.62 2.18 -22.93
CA ALA A 245 9.00 1.07 -22.23
C ALA A 245 9.25 1.10 -20.71
N ILE A 246 10.36 1.67 -20.25
CA ILE A 246 10.62 1.90 -18.82
C ILE A 246 9.71 3.02 -18.30
N TYR A 247 9.62 4.14 -19.02
CA TYR A 247 8.74 5.26 -18.69
C TYR A 247 7.27 4.81 -18.57
N ASP A 248 6.73 4.15 -19.60
CA ASP A 248 5.35 3.66 -19.64
C ASP A 248 5.07 2.70 -18.48
N LEU A 249 6.05 1.85 -18.16
CA LEU A 249 5.96 0.94 -17.01
C LEU A 249 5.88 1.70 -15.69
N VAL A 250 6.78 2.66 -15.45
CA VAL A 250 6.78 3.36 -14.14
C VAL A 250 5.55 4.24 -13.97
N VAL A 251 5.06 4.87 -15.05
CA VAL A 251 3.82 5.67 -15.03
C VAL A 251 2.61 4.79 -14.77
N SER A 252 2.48 3.65 -15.47
CA SER A 252 1.34 2.74 -15.25
C SER A 252 1.29 2.19 -13.83
N GLN A 253 2.44 1.80 -13.27
CA GLN A 253 2.55 1.31 -11.89
C GLN A 253 2.24 2.39 -10.85
N GLU A 254 2.68 3.64 -11.07
CA GLU A 254 2.35 4.72 -10.16
C GLU A 254 0.86 5.10 -10.22
N ASN A 255 0.25 5.07 -11.40
CA ASN A 255 -1.19 5.31 -11.54
C ASN A 255 -2.02 4.26 -10.80
N GLU A 256 -1.66 2.98 -10.92
CA GLU A 256 -2.30 1.89 -10.18
C GLU A 256 -2.13 2.09 -8.66
N ALA A 257 -0.91 2.42 -8.22
CA ALA A 257 -0.65 2.71 -6.82
C ALA A 257 -1.38 3.97 -6.32
N ASN A 258 -1.56 5.01 -7.13
CA ASN A 258 -2.26 6.21 -6.74
C ASN A 258 -3.74 5.92 -6.43
N GLN A 259 -4.38 5.04 -7.21
CA GLN A 259 -5.76 4.60 -6.95
C GLN A 259 -5.88 3.91 -5.59
N THR A 260 -4.86 3.14 -5.19
CA THR A 260 -4.81 2.44 -3.88
C THR A 260 -4.26 3.31 -2.75
N ARG A 261 -3.76 4.53 -3.02
CA ARG A 261 -3.29 5.51 -2.02
C ARG A 261 -4.30 6.62 -1.74
N ASP A 262 -5.38 6.75 -2.52
CA ASP A 262 -6.42 7.74 -2.28
C ASP A 262 -7.15 7.45 -0.96
N ILE A 263 -6.73 8.16 0.09
CA ILE A 263 -7.28 8.05 1.44
C ILE A 263 -8.76 8.46 1.49
N GLY A 264 -9.19 9.37 0.60
CA GLY A 264 -10.58 9.79 0.50
C GLY A 264 -11.44 8.66 -0.03
N LYS A 265 -11.03 8.06 -1.15
CA LYS A 265 -11.75 6.91 -1.75
C LYS A 265 -11.80 5.73 -0.79
N GLN A 266 -10.67 5.33 -0.22
CA GLN A 266 -10.59 4.22 0.73
C GLN A 266 -11.43 4.44 1.99
N ALA A 267 -11.36 5.63 2.58
CA ALA A 267 -12.18 5.94 3.73
C ALA A 267 -13.66 5.91 3.40
N HIS A 268 -14.06 6.32 2.20
CA HIS A 268 -15.46 6.30 1.77
C HIS A 268 -15.96 4.87 1.60
N GLU A 269 -15.22 4.01 0.89
CA GLU A 269 -15.56 2.60 0.71
C GLU A 269 -15.66 1.85 2.05
N ARG A 270 -14.66 1.99 2.93
CA ARG A 270 -14.68 1.35 4.27
C ARG A 270 -15.80 1.90 5.15
N LEU A 271 -16.09 3.20 5.07
CA LEU A 271 -17.23 3.79 5.76
C LEU A 271 -18.55 3.19 5.26
N MET A 272 -18.74 3.05 3.94
CA MET A 272 -19.97 2.46 3.39
C MET A 272 -20.17 1.01 3.86
N GLN A 273 -19.11 0.20 3.83
CA GLN A 273 -19.14 -1.18 4.35
C GLN A 273 -19.45 -1.22 5.85
N TYR A 274 -18.83 -0.33 6.64
CA TYR A 274 -19.11 -0.21 8.06
C TYR A 274 -20.58 0.13 8.32
N LEU A 275 -21.14 1.08 7.55
CA LEU A 275 -22.55 1.47 7.68
C LEU A 275 -23.50 0.35 7.27
N LEU A 276 -23.17 -0.42 6.24
CA LEU A 276 -23.93 -1.62 5.87
C LEU A 276 -23.95 -2.66 6.98
N ALA A 277 -22.80 -2.94 7.60
CA ALA A 277 -22.71 -3.88 8.72
C ALA A 277 -23.44 -3.37 9.98
N ASN A 278 -23.58 -2.04 10.11
CA ASN A 278 -24.14 -1.36 11.29
C ASN A 278 -25.46 -0.63 10.99
N GLN A 279 -26.25 -1.09 10.01
CA GLN A 279 -27.49 -0.43 9.60
C GLN A 279 -28.46 -0.18 10.76
N SER A 280 -28.50 -1.07 11.76
CA SER A 280 -29.37 -0.93 12.95
C SER A 280 -29.05 0.30 13.81
N LEU A 281 -27.83 0.84 13.71
CA LEU A 281 -27.37 2.03 14.44
C LEU A 281 -27.68 3.33 13.69
N ILE A 282 -28.10 3.20 12.42
CA ILE A 282 -28.54 4.28 11.53
C ILE A 282 -30.07 4.25 11.57
N SER A 283 -30.71 5.31 12.08
CA SER A 283 -32.16 5.35 12.11
C SER A 283 -32.69 6.77 11.94
N SER A 284 -33.90 6.89 11.43
CA SER A 284 -34.57 8.18 11.22
C SER A 284 -35.26 8.73 12.49
N GLY A 285 -34.84 8.32 13.70
CA GLY A 285 -35.47 8.71 14.98
C GLY A 285 -34.58 8.56 16.24
N SER A 286 -35.20 8.56 17.43
CA SER A 286 -34.58 8.64 18.77
C SER A 286 -33.48 7.63 19.12
N ARG A 287 -33.39 6.51 18.38
CA ARG A 287 -32.43 5.43 18.61
C ARG A 287 -31.16 5.54 17.78
N SER A 288 -31.05 6.56 16.94
CA SER A 288 -29.87 6.78 16.11
C SER A 288 -28.64 7.07 16.97
N LYS A 289 -27.69 6.12 16.98
CA LYS A 289 -26.41 6.29 17.67
C LYS A 289 -25.34 6.90 16.77
N ILE A 290 -25.43 6.68 15.46
CA ILE A 290 -24.43 7.08 14.47
C ILE A 290 -24.91 8.22 13.57
N GLY A 291 -26.15 8.13 13.09
CA GLY A 291 -26.67 9.04 12.08
C GLY A 291 -28.01 8.62 11.50
N TYR A 292 -28.45 9.32 10.46
CA TYR A 292 -29.70 9.08 9.75
C TYR A 292 -29.51 9.20 8.24
N ILE A 293 -30.40 8.59 7.46
CA ILE A 293 -30.36 8.65 6.00
C ILE A 293 -31.35 9.72 5.52
N GLU A 294 -30.93 10.49 4.52
CA GLU A 294 -31.74 11.52 3.88
C GLU A 294 -31.48 11.48 2.37
N GLY A 295 -32.42 10.88 1.63
CA GLY A 295 -32.32 10.69 0.18
C GLY A 295 -31.12 9.84 -0.21
N GLN A 296 -30.23 10.41 -1.04
CA GLN A 296 -28.98 9.77 -1.49
C GLN A 296 -27.79 10.04 -0.55
N THR A 297 -28.04 10.55 0.65
CA THR A 297 -26.97 10.88 1.60
C THR A 297 -27.21 10.24 2.96
N VAL A 298 -26.11 9.94 3.66
CA VAL A 298 -26.11 9.60 5.08
C VAL A 298 -25.58 10.79 5.89
N CYS A 299 -26.36 11.22 6.87
CA CYS A 299 -25.99 12.24 7.85
C CYS A 299 -25.36 11.57 9.06
N ILE A 300 -24.04 11.62 9.19
CA ILE A 300 -23.30 11.02 10.32
C ILE A 300 -22.95 12.10 11.34
N TYR A 301 -23.22 11.86 12.62
CA TYR A 301 -22.87 12.80 13.69
C TYR A 301 -21.36 13.02 13.76
N ARG A 302 -20.93 14.27 13.97
CA ARG A 302 -19.52 14.69 13.91
C ARG A 302 -18.58 13.83 14.77
N ASP A 303 -18.97 13.58 16.01
CA ASP A 303 -18.14 12.83 16.96
C ASP A 303 -18.11 11.34 16.62
N GLN A 304 -19.21 10.81 16.06
CA GLN A 304 -19.30 9.42 15.62
C GLN A 304 -18.46 9.20 14.38
N LEU A 305 -18.52 10.10 13.39
CA LEU A 305 -17.66 10.00 12.21
C LEU A 305 -16.18 9.98 12.62
N THR A 306 -15.78 10.81 13.58
CA THR A 306 -14.39 10.86 14.05
C THR A 306 -13.98 9.55 14.75
N LYS A 307 -14.88 8.95 15.53
CA LYS A 307 -14.65 7.65 16.18
C LYS A 307 -14.57 6.50 15.18
N ILE A 308 -15.52 6.43 14.24
CA ILE A 308 -15.58 5.41 13.19
C ILE A 308 -14.32 5.48 12.32
N LEU A 309 -13.91 6.68 11.88
CA LEU A 309 -12.68 6.82 11.10
C LEU A 309 -11.45 6.32 11.86
N LYS A 310 -11.37 6.58 13.17
CA LYS A 310 -10.28 6.07 14.01
C LYS A 310 -10.34 4.54 14.18
N GLU A 311 -11.53 3.97 14.28
CA GLU A 311 -11.76 2.52 14.33
C GLU A 311 -11.38 1.83 13.00
N LEU A 312 -11.52 2.54 11.88
CA LEU A 312 -11.11 2.11 10.55
C LEU A 312 -9.64 2.44 10.21
N ASP A 313 -8.81 2.71 11.23
CA ASP A 313 -7.38 3.04 11.15
C ASP A 313 -7.01 4.32 10.38
N PHE A 314 -7.95 5.26 10.23
CA PHE A 314 -7.65 6.60 9.73
C PHE A 314 -7.29 7.55 10.87
N GLU A 315 -5.99 7.81 11.05
CA GLU A 315 -5.46 8.60 12.18
C GLU A 315 -5.95 10.06 12.21
N ASP A 316 -5.97 10.77 11.07
CA ASP A 316 -6.43 12.16 10.98
C ASP A 316 -7.70 12.31 10.13
N ALA A 317 -8.84 12.32 10.82
CA ALA A 317 -10.14 12.55 10.22
C ALA A 317 -10.26 13.90 9.48
N ARG A 318 -9.40 14.90 9.74
CA ARG A 318 -9.40 16.17 8.97
C ARG A 318 -8.92 15.97 7.54
N ILE A 319 -7.91 15.13 7.34
CA ILE A 319 -7.36 14.85 6.00
C ILE A 319 -8.42 14.16 5.14
N VAL A 320 -9.06 13.13 5.69
CA VAL A 320 -10.18 12.42 5.04
C VAL A 320 -11.30 13.37 4.66
N ARG A 321 -11.75 14.23 5.60
CA ARG A 321 -12.83 15.19 5.31
C ARG A 321 -12.45 16.23 4.27
N LYS A 322 -11.20 16.71 4.27
CA LYS A 322 -10.71 17.63 3.24
C LYS A 322 -10.80 16.97 1.85
N LYS A 323 -10.34 15.72 1.74
CA LYS A 323 -10.42 14.94 0.50
C LYS A 323 -11.86 14.70 0.05
N TRP A 324 -12.74 14.32 0.97
CA TRP A 324 -14.16 14.15 0.66
C TRP A 324 -14.87 15.43 0.23
N LEU A 325 -14.42 16.59 0.69
CA LEU A 325 -14.93 17.87 0.21
C LEU A 325 -14.43 18.17 -1.21
N GLU A 326 -13.14 17.93 -1.48
CA GLU A 326 -12.53 18.07 -2.82
C GLU A 326 -13.19 17.14 -3.86
N SER A 327 -13.58 15.92 -3.45
CA SER A 327 -14.17 14.90 -4.32
C SER A 327 -15.70 14.84 -4.30
N ASN A 328 -16.38 15.83 -3.70
CA ASN A 328 -17.84 15.89 -3.57
C ASN A 328 -18.50 14.69 -2.86
N VAL A 329 -17.73 13.94 -2.06
CA VAL A 329 -18.25 12.89 -1.18
C VAL A 329 -19.01 13.51 -0.01
N ILE A 330 -18.52 14.62 0.55
CA ILE A 330 -19.30 15.45 1.48
C ILE A 330 -20.15 16.41 0.66
N VAL A 331 -21.47 16.41 0.89
CA VAL A 331 -22.42 17.27 0.18
C VAL A 331 -22.84 18.43 1.11
N PRO A 332 -22.38 19.68 0.88
CA PRO A 332 -22.68 20.83 1.75
C PRO A 332 -24.17 21.23 1.72
N SER A 333 -24.77 21.54 2.88
CA SER A 333 -26.21 21.84 3.00
C SER A 333 -26.61 23.24 2.55
N GLU A 334 -25.70 24.20 2.66
CA GLU A 334 -25.82 25.58 2.20
C GLU A 334 -24.47 26.00 1.60
N SER A 335 -24.43 27.04 0.76
CA SER A 335 -23.33 27.45 -0.13
C SER A 335 -21.97 27.73 0.51
N ASP A 336 -21.77 27.46 1.80
CA ASP A 336 -20.48 27.55 2.49
C ASP A 336 -20.35 26.66 3.76
N ARG A 337 -21.34 25.79 4.04
CA ARG A 337 -21.36 25.00 5.29
C ARG A 337 -21.17 23.51 5.04
N VAL A 338 -19.98 23.03 5.41
CA VAL A 338 -19.57 21.61 5.35
C VAL A 338 -20.37 20.71 6.31
N THR A 339 -20.97 21.28 7.35
CA THR A 339 -21.77 20.53 8.34
C THR A 339 -23.22 20.98 8.33
N THR A 340 -24.11 20.04 8.60
CA THR A 340 -25.55 20.27 8.75
C THR A 340 -25.91 20.25 10.23
N ARG A 341 -26.85 21.10 10.64
CA ARG A 341 -27.39 21.14 12.00
C ARG A 341 -28.86 20.75 11.94
N LYS A 342 -29.24 19.70 12.67
CA LYS A 342 -30.64 19.25 12.75
C LYS A 342 -31.02 19.08 14.22
N VAL A 343 -32.21 19.55 14.59
CA VAL A 343 -32.79 19.30 15.90
C VAL A 343 -33.62 18.03 15.79
N ILE A 344 -33.26 17.00 16.53
CA ILE A 344 -33.99 15.74 16.60
C ILE A 344 -34.43 15.60 18.06
N GLU A 345 -35.74 15.55 18.29
CA GLU A 345 -36.35 15.41 19.63
C GLU A 345 -35.79 16.38 20.69
N GLY A 346 -35.55 17.64 20.29
CA GLY A 346 -35.07 18.70 21.19
C GLY A 346 -33.55 18.76 21.40
N GLN A 347 -32.79 17.77 20.93
CA GLN A 347 -31.32 17.80 20.95
C GLN A 347 -30.76 18.28 19.60
N ARG A 348 -29.73 19.14 19.68
CA ARG A 348 -29.02 19.66 18.50
C ARG A 348 -27.92 18.69 18.10
N HIS A 349 -28.02 18.14 16.90
CA HIS A 349 -26.99 17.30 16.32
C HIS A 349 -26.27 18.05 15.19
N ILE A 350 -24.94 17.93 15.18
CA ILE A 350 -24.08 18.42 14.09
C ILE A 350 -23.61 17.20 13.30
N SER A 351 -23.92 17.16 12.01
CA SER A 351 -23.62 16.02 11.14
C SER A 351 -22.87 16.45 9.88
N TYR A 352 -22.15 15.49 9.30
CA TYR A 352 -21.67 15.56 7.92
C TYR A 352 -22.64 14.80 7.02
N ARG A 353 -23.02 15.39 5.88
CA ARG A 353 -23.76 14.69 4.82
C ARG A 353 -22.77 14.04 3.88
N ILE A 354 -22.82 12.73 3.80
CA ILE A 354 -21.93 11.92 2.98
C ILE A 354 -22.77 11.24 1.90
N SER A 355 -22.34 11.34 0.65
CA SER A 355 -23.01 10.70 -0.49
C SER A 355 -22.95 9.18 -0.38
N ILE A 356 -24.05 8.51 -0.74
CA ILE A 356 -24.16 7.05 -0.82
C ILE A 356 -24.10 6.65 -2.30
N PRO A 357 -23.02 5.95 -2.75
CA PRO A 357 -22.95 5.41 -4.10
C PRO A 357 -24.09 4.42 -4.37
N ASP A 358 -24.54 4.34 -5.62
CA ASP A 358 -25.71 3.53 -5.98
C ASP A 358 -25.50 2.03 -5.72
N ALA A 359 -24.28 1.50 -5.86
CA ALA A 359 -23.95 0.12 -5.51
C ALA A 359 -24.33 -0.22 -4.04
N TYR A 360 -23.99 0.66 -3.10
CA TYR A 360 -24.33 0.46 -1.68
C TYR A 360 -25.80 0.73 -1.38
N ALA A 361 -26.45 1.58 -2.18
CA ALA A 361 -27.88 1.80 -2.06
C ALA A 361 -28.70 0.56 -2.42
N GLU A 362 -28.28 -0.15 -3.48
CA GLU A 362 -28.88 -1.40 -3.95
C GLU A 362 -28.66 -2.56 -2.98
N GLU A 363 -27.54 -2.56 -2.24
CA GLU A 363 -27.26 -3.52 -1.16
C GLU A 363 -28.09 -3.28 0.12
N GLY A 364 -29.10 -2.40 0.05
CA GLY A 364 -30.06 -2.19 1.13
C GLY A 364 -29.65 -1.12 2.14
N LEU A 365 -28.56 -0.35 1.90
CA LEU A 365 -28.22 0.77 2.79
C LEU A 365 -29.36 1.80 2.85
N ARG A 366 -30.16 1.96 1.78
CA ARG A 366 -31.34 2.84 1.74
C ARG A 366 -32.60 2.21 2.37
N ASP A 367 -32.60 0.91 2.68
CA ASP A 367 -33.79 0.17 3.16
C ASP A 367 -34.04 0.27 4.67
N VAL A 368 -33.42 1.26 5.35
CA VAL A 368 -33.69 1.55 6.76
C VAL A 368 -35.15 2.01 6.89
N ARG A 369 -36.05 1.03 7.09
CA ARG A 369 -37.47 1.29 7.31
C ARG A 369 -37.61 2.18 8.54
N PRO A 370 -38.39 3.27 8.48
CA PRO A 370 -38.78 3.97 9.70
C PRO A 370 -39.45 2.95 10.61
N VAL A 371 -39.05 2.92 11.89
CA VAL A 371 -39.76 2.17 12.92
C VAL A 371 -41.12 2.85 13.11
N GLY A 372 -42.05 2.53 12.21
CA GLY A 372 -43.43 2.98 12.22
C GLY A 372 -44.26 2.04 13.09
N THR A 373 -44.77 2.59 14.18
CA THR A 373 -45.95 2.17 14.93
C THR A 373 -46.84 1.16 14.19
N SER A 374 -46.94 -0.04 14.76
CA SER A 374 -47.97 -1.01 14.41
C SER A 374 -49.35 -0.38 14.60
N THR A 375 -50.01 -0.05 13.50
CA THR A 375 -51.47 0.02 13.46
C THR A 375 -51.93 -1.18 12.65
N TYR A 376 -52.46 -2.18 13.36
CA TYR A 376 -53.18 -3.31 12.78
C TYR A 376 -54.32 -2.78 11.90
N SER A 377 -54.30 -3.17 10.62
CA SER A 377 -55.47 -3.11 9.75
C SER A 377 -55.84 -4.55 9.40
N LEU A 378 -56.85 -5.06 10.11
CA LEU A 378 -57.60 -6.25 9.70
C LEU A 378 -58.36 -5.90 8.42
N SER A 379 -58.03 -6.56 7.32
CA SER A 379 -58.95 -6.66 6.19
C SER A 379 -59.16 -8.14 5.83
N SER A 380 -60.44 -8.42 5.61
CA SER A 380 -61.16 -9.68 5.57
C SER A 380 -60.86 -10.56 4.34
N HIS A 381 -60.91 -11.88 4.55
CA HIS A 381 -60.84 -12.97 3.55
C HIS A 381 -61.90 -12.87 2.42
N PRO A 382 -61.82 -13.72 1.36
CA PRO A 382 -62.49 -15.03 1.43
C PRO A 382 -61.72 -16.24 0.81
N ARG A 383 -61.77 -17.33 1.59
CA ARG A 383 -61.80 -18.78 1.29
C ARG A 383 -61.57 -19.29 -0.15
N LEU A 384 -60.80 -20.37 -0.23
CA LEU A 384 -61.18 -21.62 -0.93
C LEU A 384 -60.73 -22.83 -0.11
N GLN A 385 -61.67 -23.74 0.15
CA GLN A 385 -61.51 -25.02 0.84
C GLN A 385 -61.47 -26.16 -0.19
N SER A 386 -60.83 -27.25 0.27
CA SER A 386 -60.99 -28.68 -0.06
C SER A 386 -60.40 -29.26 -1.35
N THR A 387 -59.52 -30.26 -1.19
CA THR A 387 -59.87 -31.67 -1.41
C THR A 387 -58.80 -32.67 -0.95
N LEU A 388 -59.24 -33.65 -0.13
CA LEU A 388 -58.84 -35.09 -0.05
C LEU A 388 -57.48 -35.41 0.62
N VAL A 389 -57.37 -36.00 1.83
CA VAL A 389 -57.96 -37.20 2.49
C VAL A 389 -57.40 -38.53 1.97
N ASP A 390 -56.90 -39.31 2.94
CA ASP A 390 -56.47 -40.72 2.98
C ASP A 390 -55.05 -41.09 2.53
N GLU A 391 -54.17 -41.36 3.50
CA GLU A 391 -53.86 -42.75 3.89
C GLU A 391 -53.21 -42.83 5.28
N LEU A 392 -53.69 -43.80 6.06
CA LEU A 392 -53.42 -44.08 7.46
C LEU A 392 -52.37 -45.20 7.62
N HIS A 393 -51.73 -45.22 8.80
CA HIS A 393 -51.11 -46.37 9.48
C HIS A 393 -49.76 -46.85 8.90
N SER A 394 -48.72 -47.21 9.66
CA SER A 394 -48.63 -47.72 11.02
C SER A 394 -47.16 -47.72 11.52
N ASN A 395 -47.01 -47.95 12.83
CA ASN A 395 -45.88 -48.54 13.55
C ASN A 395 -44.92 -47.62 14.32
N GLU A 396 -45.22 -47.59 15.62
CA GLU A 396 -44.30 -47.56 16.76
C GLU A 396 -43.08 -48.47 16.55
N GLU A 397 -41.90 -48.03 17.00
CA GLU A 397 -41.16 -48.67 18.08
C GLU A 397 -39.88 -47.87 18.39
N ASN A 398 -39.66 -47.65 19.68
CA ASN A 398 -38.44 -47.14 20.27
C ASN A 398 -37.78 -48.34 20.98
N PRO A 399 -36.45 -48.50 20.98
CA PRO A 399 -35.83 -48.63 22.29
C PRO A 399 -34.48 -47.92 22.45
N THR A 400 -34.42 -47.32 23.63
CA THR A 400 -33.34 -47.01 24.58
C THR A 400 -32.06 -47.87 24.62
N ILE A 401 -31.00 -47.21 25.13
CA ILE A 401 -29.83 -47.67 25.91
C ILE A 401 -28.62 -48.16 25.07
N GLU A 402 -27.44 -47.51 25.21
CA GLU A 402 -26.40 -47.90 26.18
C GLU A 402 -25.17 -46.96 26.16
N THR A 403 -24.67 -46.69 27.36
CA THR A 403 -23.44 -46.00 27.71
C THR A 403 -22.30 -47.00 27.87
N SER A 404 -21.09 -46.70 27.37
CA SER A 404 -19.82 -47.27 27.87
C SER A 404 -18.66 -46.30 27.52
N GLU A 405 -17.93 -45.83 28.54
CA GLU A 405 -16.51 -46.16 28.86
C GLU A 405 -15.54 -45.67 27.77
N GLY A 406 -14.58 -44.78 28.03
CA GLY A 406 -13.63 -44.79 29.14
C GLY A 406 -12.28 -45.25 28.59
N PHE A 407 -11.38 -44.31 28.28
CA PHE A 407 -9.95 -44.59 28.03
C PHE A 407 -9.12 -43.38 28.46
N ASP A 408 -8.56 -43.49 29.67
CA ASP A 408 -7.28 -42.91 30.04
C ASP A 408 -6.17 -43.86 29.58
N LEU A 409 -5.01 -43.32 29.16
CA LEU A 409 -3.66 -43.80 29.49
C LEU A 409 -2.60 -42.83 28.93
N ASP A 410 -2.06 -42.04 29.85
CA ASP A 410 -0.65 -41.74 30.17
C ASP A 410 0.49 -41.64 29.14
N ASP A 411 1.27 -40.56 29.38
CA ASP A 411 2.74 -40.39 29.36
C ASP A 411 3.60 -40.86 28.17
N SER A 412 4.28 -39.90 27.54
CA SER A 412 5.76 -39.78 27.60
C SER A 412 6.27 -38.59 26.78
N ASP A 413 7.15 -37.81 27.42
CA ASP A 413 8.36 -37.15 26.94
C ASP A 413 8.41 -36.54 25.52
N ILE A 414 8.85 -35.27 25.42
CA ILE A 414 9.99 -34.85 24.59
C ILE A 414 10.32 -33.37 24.95
N ASP A 415 11.51 -33.20 25.55
CA ASP A 415 12.28 -31.95 25.59
C ASP A 415 12.73 -31.55 24.17
N PHE A 416 12.64 -30.27 23.82
CA PHE A 416 13.67 -29.49 23.10
C PHE A 416 13.39 -27.98 23.17
#